data_AF-A0A1F6PAP3-F1
#
_entry.id   AF-A0A1F6PAP3-F1
#
_cell.length_a   1.000
_cell.length_b   1.000
_cell.length_c   1.000
_cell.angle_alpha   90.00
_cell.angle_beta   90.00
_cell.angle_gamma   90.00
#
_symmetry.space_group_name_H-M   'P 1'
#
loop_
_entity.id
_entity.type
_entity.pdbx_description
1 polymer ?
#
loop_
_entity_poly.entity_id
_entity_poly.type
_entity_poly.pdbx_seq_one_letter_code
_entity_poly.pdbx_strand_id
1 'polypeptide(L)'
;MSEVPFKHELEESEYRPSTTDALKSFKDRPDKVVRVYDGGRTDYKEHIAELNESKKHFKEMEEEYGIRVVNMDFVIGKDENDRVVTYTVVDNIIGKNLDKIYEFPTALKQKVENLFYSLAKYYNDKFDAKTKFWSDFRNDQFVYGHKINETEDSFYLVDVDPAISNVKGSEFFFAEIIDCLWHYLLKVEKRFKPPVEFSKTRQMIAEIKDKISKESK
;
A
#
# COMPACT_ATOMS: atom_id res chain seq x y z
N MET A 1 -19.76 -1.56 14.57
CA MET A 1 -20.05 -0.35 13.79
C MET A 1 -21.53 -0.33 13.50
N SER A 2 -22.23 0.77 13.77
CA SER A 2 -23.62 0.99 13.38
C SER A 2 -23.68 1.53 11.95
N GLU A 3 -24.71 1.16 11.19
CA GLU A 3 -24.98 1.72 9.86
C GLU A 3 -25.21 3.23 9.99
N VAL A 4 -24.34 4.04 9.39
CA VAL A 4 -24.52 5.49 9.31
C VAL A 4 -24.60 5.83 7.81
N PRO A 5 -25.69 6.44 7.33
CA PRO A 5 -25.76 6.89 5.95
C PRO A 5 -24.59 7.82 5.63
N PHE A 6 -23.90 7.59 4.52
CA PHE A 6 -22.86 8.47 4.04
C PHE A 6 -23.52 9.75 3.49
N LYS A 7 -23.38 10.87 4.20
CA LYS A 7 -24.15 12.11 3.96
C LYS A 7 -23.41 13.18 3.16
N HIS A 8 -22.23 12.87 2.62
CA HIS A 8 -21.38 13.88 2.00
C HIS A 8 -21.53 13.91 0.48
N GLU A 9 -21.60 15.12 -0.10
CA GLU A 9 -21.50 15.30 -1.55
C GLU A 9 -20.09 14.95 -2.01
N LEU A 10 -20.02 14.11 -3.04
CA LEU A 10 -18.79 13.65 -3.66
C LEU A 10 -18.70 14.19 -5.10
N GLU A 11 -17.53 14.67 -5.49
CA GLU A 11 -17.20 15.02 -6.88
C GLU A 11 -16.21 14.01 -7.45
N GLU A 12 -16.16 13.87 -8.79
CA GLU A 12 -15.09 13.10 -9.41
C GLU A 12 -13.74 13.75 -9.12
N SER A 13 -12.78 12.93 -8.67
CA SER A 13 -11.41 13.40 -8.55
C SER A 13 -10.76 13.50 -9.94
N GLU A 14 -10.03 14.59 -10.20
CA GLU A 14 -9.14 14.67 -11.36
C GLU A 14 -8.01 13.63 -11.31
N TYR A 15 -7.74 13.07 -10.13
CA TYR A 15 -6.75 12.03 -9.90
C TYR A 15 -7.36 10.64 -10.09
N ARG A 16 -6.97 9.96 -11.19
CA ARG A 16 -7.37 8.59 -11.51
C ARG A 16 -6.16 7.64 -11.49
N PRO A 17 -5.85 7.00 -10.35
CA PRO A 17 -4.70 6.10 -10.25
C PRO A 17 -4.89 4.78 -11.01
N SER A 18 -6.13 4.34 -11.26
CA SER A 18 -6.44 3.20 -12.13
C SER A 18 -7.67 3.48 -13.00
N THR A 19 -7.78 2.76 -14.13
CA THR A 19 -8.83 2.97 -15.14
C THR A 19 -10.20 2.41 -14.75
N THR A 20 -10.31 1.70 -13.62
CA THR A 20 -11.53 0.94 -13.28
C THR A 20 -12.30 1.48 -12.07
N ASP A 21 -11.66 2.23 -11.17
CA ASP A 21 -12.33 2.79 -9.98
C ASP A 21 -12.16 4.31 -9.93
N ALA A 22 -13.24 5.04 -10.22
CA ALA A 22 -13.24 6.49 -10.11
C ALA A 22 -13.05 6.90 -8.65
N LEU A 23 -11.90 7.48 -8.31
CA LEU A 23 -11.73 8.17 -7.04
C LEU A 23 -12.65 9.38 -7.02
N LYS A 24 -13.28 9.58 -5.87
CA LYS A 24 -14.10 10.75 -5.59
C LYS A 24 -13.39 11.63 -4.57
N SER A 25 -13.62 12.93 -4.64
CA SER A 25 -13.16 13.90 -3.66
C SER A 25 -14.37 14.54 -2.97
N PHE A 26 -14.21 14.94 -1.72
CA PHE A 26 -15.23 15.74 -1.05
C PHE A 26 -15.10 17.20 -1.49
N LYS A 27 -16.22 17.88 -1.79
CA LYS A 27 -16.22 19.30 -2.17
C LYS A 27 -15.52 20.19 -1.14
N ASP A 28 -15.78 19.94 0.13
CA ASP A 28 -15.29 20.76 1.25
C ASP A 28 -14.09 20.15 2.00
N ARG A 29 -13.56 19.00 1.54
CA ARG A 29 -12.43 18.28 2.18
C ARG A 29 -11.41 17.82 1.13
N PRO A 30 -10.64 18.76 0.53
CA PRO A 30 -9.60 18.42 -0.46
C PRO A 30 -8.42 17.63 0.12
N ASP A 31 -8.34 17.57 1.46
CA ASP A 31 -7.37 16.76 2.22
C ASP A 31 -7.67 15.26 2.16
N LYS A 32 -8.82 14.85 1.62
CA LYS A 32 -9.29 13.47 1.58
C LYS A 32 -9.68 13.04 0.17
N VAL A 33 -9.45 11.77 -0.12
CA VAL A 33 -10.00 11.08 -1.30
C VAL A 33 -10.81 9.87 -0.85
N VAL A 34 -11.82 9.51 -1.64
CA VAL A 34 -12.76 8.43 -1.37
C VAL A 34 -12.75 7.48 -2.55
N ARG A 35 -12.47 6.21 -2.27
CA ARG A 35 -12.75 5.11 -3.20
C ARG A 35 -14.06 4.46 -2.81
N VAL A 36 -14.92 4.21 -3.79
CA VAL A 36 -16.17 3.47 -3.60
C VAL A 36 -15.93 2.07 -4.13
N TYR A 37 -16.00 1.07 -3.27
CA TYR A 37 -15.87 -0.32 -3.63
C TYR A 37 -17.21 -1.04 -3.44
N ASP A 38 -17.81 -1.46 -4.55
CA ASP A 38 -18.92 -2.42 -4.55
C ASP A 38 -18.30 -3.81 -4.55
N GLY A 39 -18.13 -4.37 -3.35
CA GLY A 39 -17.43 -5.65 -3.19
C GLY A 39 -18.22 -6.85 -3.71
N GLY A 40 -19.46 -6.69 -4.19
CA GLY A 40 -20.34 -7.79 -4.55
C GLY A 40 -20.60 -8.77 -3.38
N ARG A 41 -20.20 -8.40 -2.17
CA ARG A 41 -20.27 -9.24 -0.98
C ARG A 41 -21.62 -9.07 -0.31
N THR A 42 -22.34 -10.18 -0.19
CA THR A 42 -23.63 -10.24 0.49
C THR A 42 -23.49 -10.33 2.01
N ASP A 43 -22.34 -10.75 2.54
CA ASP A 43 -22.06 -10.79 3.99
C ASP A 43 -21.17 -9.62 4.44
N TYR A 44 -21.78 -8.66 5.13
CA TYR A 44 -21.13 -7.47 5.68
C TYR A 44 -20.20 -7.77 6.86
N LYS A 45 -20.43 -8.85 7.62
CA LYS A 45 -19.64 -9.16 8.83
C LYS A 45 -18.26 -9.66 8.46
N GLU A 46 -18.19 -10.55 7.48
CA GLU A 46 -16.92 -11.06 6.95
C GLU A 46 -16.10 -9.92 6.35
N HIS A 47 -16.75 -9.06 5.55
CA HIS A 47 -16.08 -7.90 4.97
C HIS A 47 -15.54 -6.93 6.04
N ILE A 48 -16.31 -6.63 7.09
CA ILE A 48 -15.83 -5.82 8.23
C ILE A 48 -14.64 -6.48 8.92
N ALA A 49 -14.65 -7.81 9.09
CA ALA A 49 -13.55 -8.53 9.73
C ALA A 49 -12.26 -8.41 8.91
N GLU A 50 -12.33 -8.57 7.59
CA GLU A 50 -11.18 -8.39 6.69
C GLU A 50 -10.63 -6.96 6.69
N LEU A 51 -11.50 -5.96 6.67
CA LEU A 51 -11.10 -4.55 6.75
C LEU A 51 -10.38 -4.25 8.07
N ASN A 52 -10.88 -4.80 9.19
CA ASN A 52 -10.25 -4.64 10.50
C ASN A 52 -8.91 -5.38 10.59
N GLU A 53 -8.80 -6.55 9.99
CA GLU A 53 -7.53 -7.28 9.90
C GLU A 53 -6.50 -6.49 9.08
N SER A 54 -6.91 -5.93 7.95
CA SER A 54 -6.05 -5.13 7.09
C SER A 54 -5.57 -3.86 7.79
N LYS A 55 -6.46 -3.18 8.54
CA LYS A 55 -6.09 -2.05 9.42
C LYS A 55 -5.00 -2.42 10.42
N LYS A 56 -5.08 -3.60 11.04
CA LYS A 56 -4.05 -4.06 11.98
C LYS A 56 -2.72 -4.28 11.27
N HIS A 57 -2.73 -4.87 10.09
CA HIS A 57 -1.52 -5.08 9.30
C HIS A 57 -0.86 -3.78 8.85
N PHE A 58 -1.63 -2.81 8.36
CA PHE A 58 -1.08 -1.53 7.95
C PHE A 58 -0.57 -0.72 9.13
N LYS A 59 -1.26 -0.79 10.28
CA LYS A 59 -0.77 -0.21 11.53
C LYS A 59 0.56 -0.83 11.98
N GLU A 60 0.68 -2.16 11.88
CA GLU A 60 1.94 -2.87 12.16
C GLU A 60 3.07 -2.41 11.22
N MET A 61 2.80 -2.27 9.92
CA MET A 61 3.77 -1.77 8.94
C MET A 61 4.29 -0.37 9.31
N GLU A 62 3.41 0.50 9.81
CA GLU A 62 3.79 1.84 10.26
C GLU A 62 4.58 1.81 11.57
N GLU A 63 4.07 1.13 12.60
CA GLU A 63 4.64 1.15 13.95
C GLU A 63 5.95 0.34 14.07
N GLU A 64 6.05 -0.81 13.41
CA GLU A 64 7.19 -1.73 13.58
C GLU A 64 8.24 -1.60 12.48
N TYR A 65 7.82 -1.22 11.26
CA TYR A 65 8.70 -1.18 10.08
C TYR A 65 8.93 0.24 9.56
N GLY A 66 8.23 1.25 10.09
CA GLY A 66 8.36 2.64 9.66
C GLY A 66 7.85 2.91 8.25
N ILE A 67 7.00 2.03 7.71
CA ILE A 67 6.36 2.21 6.40
C ILE A 67 5.14 3.09 6.61
N ARG A 68 5.21 4.36 6.21
CA ARG A 68 4.07 5.28 6.39
C ARG A 68 2.91 4.82 5.52
N VAL A 69 1.76 4.58 6.14
CA VAL A 69 0.53 4.24 5.43
C VAL A 69 -0.43 5.42 5.54
N VAL A 70 -1.19 5.70 4.48
CA VAL A 70 -2.25 6.70 4.59
C VAL A 70 -3.29 6.26 5.62
N ASN A 71 -3.81 7.21 6.41
CA ASN A 71 -4.89 6.87 7.33
C ASN A 71 -6.10 6.40 6.52
N MET A 72 -6.73 5.31 6.97
CA MET A 72 -7.84 4.64 6.30
C MET A 72 -9.08 4.62 7.18
N ASP A 73 -10.12 5.31 6.74
CA ASP A 73 -11.44 5.22 7.31
C ASP A 73 -12.36 4.43 6.36
N PHE A 74 -12.85 3.29 6.83
CA PHE A 74 -13.81 2.49 6.09
C PHE A 74 -15.21 2.81 6.60
N VAL A 75 -16.09 3.22 5.70
CA VAL A 75 -17.50 3.49 6.00
C VAL A 75 -18.36 2.61 5.12
N ILE A 76 -19.22 1.81 5.73
CA ILE A 76 -20.20 1.02 4.99
C ILE A 76 -21.46 1.86 4.89
N GLY A 77 -21.97 2.02 3.67
CA GLY A 77 -23.18 2.77 3.40
C GLY A 77 -23.89 2.25 2.17
N LYS A 78 -24.83 3.05 1.66
CA LYS A 78 -25.49 2.78 0.38
C LYS A 78 -25.01 3.76 -0.68
N ASP A 79 -24.96 3.32 -1.94
CA ASP A 79 -24.72 4.18 -3.09
C ASP A 79 -26.01 4.86 -3.58
N GLU A 80 -25.91 5.63 -4.67
CA GLU A 80 -27.05 6.33 -5.29
C GLU A 80 -28.14 5.38 -5.84
N ASN A 81 -27.83 4.09 -6.00
CA ASN A 81 -28.74 3.04 -6.45
C ASN A 81 -29.24 2.16 -5.29
N ASP A 82 -29.09 2.59 -4.04
CA ASP A 82 -29.44 1.86 -2.81
C ASP A 82 -28.65 0.54 -2.61
N ARG A 83 -27.53 0.36 -3.33
CA ARG A 83 -26.63 -0.80 -3.16
C ARG A 83 -25.70 -0.57 -1.99
N VAL A 84 -25.46 -1.61 -1.19
CA VAL A 84 -24.48 -1.54 -0.10
C VAL A 84 -23.07 -1.50 -0.68
N VAL A 85 -22.30 -0.49 -0.30
CA VAL A 85 -20.92 -0.28 -0.75
C VAL A 85 -20.02 0.09 0.42
N THR A 86 -18.72 -0.14 0.24
CA THR A 86 -17.69 0.33 1.17
C THR A 86 -17.05 1.58 0.60
N TYR A 87 -17.10 2.65 1.38
CA TYR A 87 -16.36 3.88 1.14
C TYR A 87 -15.04 3.82 1.89
N THR A 88 -13.93 3.80 1.16
CA THR A 88 -12.58 3.90 1.71
C THR A 88 -12.13 5.35 1.61
N VAL A 89 -12.10 6.03 2.74
CA VAL A 89 -11.68 7.43 2.86
C VAL A 89 -10.23 7.45 3.32
N VAL A 90 -9.34 8.07 2.54
CA VAL A 90 -7.92 8.19 2.86
C VAL A 90 -7.41 9.61 2.78
N ASP A 91 -6.30 9.89 3.47
CA ASP A 91 -5.56 11.14 3.29
C ASP A 91 -5.11 11.29 1.83
N ASN A 92 -5.34 12.46 1.25
CA ASN A 92 -4.78 12.82 -0.04
C ASN A 92 -3.29 13.16 0.12
N ILE A 93 -2.45 12.52 -0.70
CA ILE A 93 -1.00 12.79 -0.73
C ILE A 93 -0.68 13.63 -1.96
N ILE A 94 -0.22 14.85 -1.72
CA ILE A 94 0.24 15.77 -2.76
C ILE A 94 1.65 15.30 -3.15
N GLY A 95 1.77 14.62 -4.28
CA GLY A 95 3.02 13.99 -4.65
C GLY A 95 3.01 13.26 -5.99
N LYS A 96 4.03 12.41 -6.19
CA LYS A 96 4.15 11.56 -7.37
C LYS A 96 4.34 10.10 -6.97
N ASN A 97 3.65 9.19 -7.65
CA ASN A 97 3.89 7.77 -7.52
C ASN A 97 5.37 7.45 -7.84
N LEU A 98 5.95 6.50 -7.12
CA LEU A 98 7.33 6.07 -7.23
C LEU A 98 7.66 5.60 -8.65
N ASP A 99 6.73 4.91 -9.30
CA ASP A 99 6.85 4.41 -10.67
C ASP A 99 7.01 5.54 -11.72
N LYS A 100 6.38 6.70 -11.47
CA LYS A 100 6.40 7.92 -12.31
C LYS A 100 7.59 8.85 -12.05
N ILE A 101 8.42 8.57 -11.04
CA ILE A 101 9.67 9.32 -10.82
C ILE A 101 10.76 8.71 -11.70
N TYR A 102 11.11 9.39 -12.80
CA TYR A 102 12.11 8.91 -13.75
C TYR A 102 13.56 9.12 -13.31
N GLU A 103 13.81 10.15 -12.50
CA GLU A 103 15.12 10.46 -11.95
C GLU A 103 15.00 10.87 -10.48
N PHE A 104 15.77 10.20 -9.61
CA PHE A 104 15.81 10.54 -8.18
C PHE A 104 16.98 11.48 -7.88
N PRO A 105 16.75 12.60 -7.19
CA PRO A 105 17.82 13.41 -6.65
C PRO A 105 18.61 12.62 -5.60
N THR A 106 19.93 12.80 -5.57
CA THR A 106 20.85 12.09 -4.66
C THR A 106 20.45 12.24 -3.20
N ALA A 107 19.85 13.39 -2.82
CA ALA A 107 19.35 13.65 -1.47
C ALA A 107 18.28 12.64 -1.01
N LEU A 108 17.57 11.98 -1.92
CA LEU A 108 16.55 10.96 -1.59
C LEU A 108 17.11 9.55 -1.45
N LYS A 109 18.41 9.35 -1.71
CA LYS A 109 19.05 8.03 -1.65
C LYS A 109 18.69 7.28 -0.36
N GLN A 110 18.89 7.93 0.79
CA GLN A 110 18.63 7.29 2.09
C GLN A 110 17.14 7.00 2.32
N LYS A 111 16.24 7.93 1.94
CA LYS A 111 14.79 7.73 2.10
C LYS A 111 14.29 6.55 1.26
N VAL A 112 14.78 6.44 0.03
CA VAL A 112 14.46 5.34 -0.89
C VAL A 112 15.02 4.02 -0.36
N GLU A 113 16.29 3.98 0.04
CA GLU A 113 16.90 2.77 0.60
C GLU A 113 16.14 2.28 1.84
N ASN A 114 15.77 3.21 2.74
CA ASN A 114 15.01 2.89 3.94
C ASN A 114 13.63 2.29 3.61
N LEU A 115 12.90 2.84 2.63
CA LEU A 115 11.61 2.29 2.20
C LEU A 115 11.75 0.82 1.77
N PHE A 116 12.66 0.53 0.84
CA PHE A 116 12.84 -0.84 0.34
C PHE A 116 13.40 -1.77 1.41
N TYR A 117 14.29 -1.28 2.28
CA TYR A 117 14.79 -2.06 3.41
C TYR A 117 13.68 -2.43 4.39
N SER A 118 12.81 -1.47 4.74
CA SER A 118 11.65 -1.70 5.60
C SER A 118 10.67 -2.70 5.00
N LEU A 119 10.41 -2.61 3.69
CA LEU A 119 9.58 -3.59 2.97
C LEU A 119 10.21 -4.99 3.00
N ALA A 120 11.51 -5.10 2.69
CA ALA A 120 12.22 -6.37 2.74
C ALA A 120 12.20 -6.98 4.15
N LYS A 121 12.41 -6.15 5.18
CA LYS A 121 12.34 -6.56 6.57
C LYS A 121 10.94 -7.05 6.97
N TYR A 122 9.89 -6.31 6.58
CA TYR A 122 8.50 -6.71 6.80
C TYR A 122 8.26 -8.11 6.25
N TYR A 123 8.56 -8.33 4.97
CA TYR A 123 8.33 -9.65 4.37
C TYR A 123 9.21 -10.73 4.98
N ASN A 124 10.49 -10.45 5.28
CA ASN A 124 11.35 -11.44 5.95
C ASN A 124 10.72 -11.91 7.28
N ASP A 125 10.28 -10.97 8.11
CA ASP A 125 9.72 -11.29 9.43
C ASP A 125 8.40 -12.05 9.30
N LYS A 126 7.56 -11.71 8.30
CA LYS A 126 6.34 -12.48 7.98
C LYS A 126 6.66 -13.92 7.57
N PHE A 127 7.67 -14.10 6.72
CA PHE A 127 8.11 -15.41 6.26
C PHE A 127 8.67 -16.27 7.39
N ASP A 128 9.54 -15.70 8.22
CA ASP A 128 10.19 -16.41 9.34
C ASP A 128 9.14 -16.83 10.38
N ALA A 129 8.18 -15.96 10.69
CA ALA A 129 7.12 -16.24 11.65
C ALA A 129 5.95 -17.07 11.06
N LYS A 130 5.95 -17.35 9.75
CA LYS A 130 4.84 -18.00 9.01
C LYS A 130 3.48 -17.35 9.27
N THR A 131 3.46 -16.02 9.36
CA THR A 131 2.24 -15.24 9.66
C THR A 131 1.58 -14.70 8.38
N LYS A 132 0.55 -13.87 8.55
CA LYS A 132 -0.13 -13.19 7.45
C LYS A 132 0.71 -12.02 6.91
N PHE A 133 0.58 -11.76 5.61
CA PHE A 133 1.29 -10.70 4.90
C PHE A 133 0.35 -9.94 3.96
N TRP A 134 0.68 -8.68 3.70
CA TRP A 134 0.01 -7.87 2.67
C TRP A 134 0.46 -8.31 1.28
N SER A 135 -0.50 -8.71 0.45
CA SER A 135 -0.25 -9.47 -0.77
C SER A 135 -0.54 -8.75 -2.08
N ASP A 136 -1.15 -7.56 -2.02
CA ASP A 136 -1.36 -6.71 -3.20
C ASP A 136 -0.19 -5.73 -3.39
N PHE A 137 1.04 -6.21 -3.45
CA PHE A 137 2.23 -5.35 -3.57
C PHE A 137 2.46 -4.87 -5.01
N ARG A 138 2.36 -3.56 -5.24
CA ARG A 138 2.67 -2.88 -6.50
C ARG A 138 3.49 -1.60 -6.27
N ASN A 139 4.25 -1.18 -7.27
CA ASN A 139 5.13 0.00 -7.14
C ASN A 139 4.39 1.35 -7.29
N ASP A 140 3.25 1.35 -7.98
CA ASP A 140 2.37 2.52 -8.14
C ASP A 140 1.64 2.88 -6.85
N GLN A 141 1.59 1.97 -5.87
CA GLN A 141 1.01 2.21 -4.54
C GLN A 141 1.91 3.02 -3.60
N PHE A 142 3.12 3.40 -4.01
CA PHE A 142 3.98 4.27 -3.18
C PHE A 142 4.02 5.67 -3.77
N VAL A 143 3.60 6.67 -3.01
CA VAL A 143 3.64 8.09 -3.42
C VAL A 143 4.70 8.82 -2.61
N TYR A 144 5.61 9.51 -3.29
CA TYR A 144 6.51 10.47 -2.68
C TYR A 144 5.86 11.85 -2.66
N GLY A 145 5.59 12.36 -1.47
CA GLY A 145 4.88 13.61 -1.27
C GLY A 145 4.54 13.86 0.20
N HIS A 146 3.56 14.71 0.43
CA HIS A 146 3.14 15.11 1.78
C HIS A 146 1.61 15.23 1.86
N LYS A 147 1.07 15.16 3.08
CA LYS A 147 -0.33 15.54 3.37
C LYS A 147 -0.45 17.08 3.36
N ILE A 148 -1.67 17.62 3.21
CA ILE A 148 -1.90 19.07 3.09
C ILE A 148 -1.29 19.92 4.23
N ASN A 149 -1.14 19.37 5.43
CA ASN A 149 -0.60 20.06 6.62
C ASN A 149 0.84 19.66 6.95
N GLU A 150 1.50 18.88 6.09
CA GLU A 150 2.88 18.46 6.26
C GLU A 150 3.80 19.29 5.38
N THR A 151 4.98 19.64 5.90
CA THR A 151 5.97 20.45 5.20
C THR A 151 7.11 19.63 4.59
N GLU A 152 7.16 18.33 4.88
CA GLU A 152 8.24 17.45 4.43
C GLU A 152 7.71 16.24 3.66
N ASP A 153 8.27 16.05 2.47
CA ASP A 153 7.94 14.89 1.65
C ASP A 153 8.50 13.59 2.23
N SER A 154 7.66 12.55 2.20
CA SER A 154 7.98 11.18 2.56
C SER A 154 7.32 10.20 1.60
N PHE A 155 7.67 8.92 1.71
CA PHE A 155 6.99 7.86 0.96
C PHE A 155 5.78 7.39 1.75
N TYR A 156 4.60 7.42 1.13
CA TYR A 156 3.35 6.92 1.67
C TYR A 156 2.87 5.72 0.84
N LEU A 157 2.52 4.63 1.52
CA LEU A 157 1.74 3.55 0.95
C LEU A 157 0.28 4.04 0.81
N VAL A 158 -0.21 4.09 -0.42
CA VAL A 158 -1.56 4.43 -0.84
C VAL A 158 -2.25 3.21 -1.46
N ASP A 159 -3.53 3.33 -1.81
CA ASP A 159 -4.30 2.25 -2.48
C ASP A 159 -4.21 0.92 -1.73
N VAL A 160 -4.63 1.01 -0.47
CA VAL A 160 -4.49 0.03 0.61
C VAL A 160 -5.73 -0.83 0.69
N ASP A 161 -5.82 -1.77 -0.25
CA ASP A 161 -6.89 -2.77 -0.29
C ASP A 161 -6.68 -3.87 0.76
N PRO A 162 -7.77 -4.50 1.25
CA PRO A 162 -7.70 -5.56 2.26
C PRO A 162 -7.23 -6.91 1.70
N ALA A 163 -6.07 -6.91 1.04
CA ALA A 163 -5.45 -8.08 0.44
C ALA A 163 -4.41 -8.67 1.41
N ILE A 164 -4.88 -9.51 2.33
CA ILE A 164 -4.04 -10.20 3.32
C ILE A 164 -4.03 -11.70 3.02
N SER A 165 -2.85 -12.30 2.94
CA SER A 165 -2.66 -13.73 2.67
C SER A 165 -1.83 -14.39 3.76
N ASN A 166 -1.96 -15.71 3.94
CA ASN A 166 -1.11 -16.47 4.86
C ASN A 166 0.15 -16.92 4.14
N VAL A 167 1.34 -16.83 4.77
CA VAL A 167 2.57 -17.40 4.17
C VAL A 167 2.38 -18.90 3.91
N LYS A 168 1.85 -19.62 4.90
CA LYS A 168 1.55 -21.05 4.76
C LYS A 168 0.40 -21.28 3.76
N GLY A 169 0.66 -22.07 2.73
CA GLY A 169 -0.29 -22.33 1.64
C GLY A 169 -0.34 -21.23 0.57
N SER A 170 0.52 -20.23 0.63
CA SER A 170 0.69 -19.21 -0.43
C SER A 170 2.18 -18.92 -0.68
N GLU A 171 3.04 -19.92 -0.49
CA GLU A 171 4.50 -19.79 -0.59
C GLU A 171 4.94 -19.35 -1.98
N PHE A 172 4.30 -19.88 -3.03
CA PHE A 172 4.55 -19.46 -4.42
C PHE A 172 4.23 -17.98 -4.62
N PHE A 173 3.04 -17.55 -4.18
CA PHE A 173 2.60 -16.16 -4.32
C PHE A 173 3.47 -15.21 -3.48
N PHE A 174 3.87 -15.64 -2.29
CA PHE A 174 4.85 -14.92 -1.48
C PHE A 174 6.18 -14.75 -2.22
N ALA A 175 6.69 -15.79 -2.88
CA ALA A 175 7.90 -15.72 -3.69
C ALA A 175 7.78 -14.71 -4.84
N GLU A 176 6.63 -14.66 -5.52
CA GLU A 176 6.36 -13.68 -6.58
C GLU A 176 6.44 -12.23 -6.07
N ILE A 177 5.95 -11.96 -4.85
CA ILE A 177 6.07 -10.63 -4.23
C ILE A 177 7.52 -10.27 -3.95
N ILE A 178 8.32 -11.21 -3.44
CA ILE A 178 9.75 -10.99 -3.21
C ILE A 178 10.49 -10.72 -4.53
N ASP A 179 10.13 -11.44 -5.60
CA ASP A 179 10.64 -11.18 -6.94
C ASP A 179 10.25 -9.80 -7.45
N CYS A 180 9.00 -9.38 -7.27
CA CYS A 180 8.54 -8.02 -7.59
C CYS A 180 9.34 -6.96 -6.83
N LEU A 181 9.53 -7.13 -5.52
CA LEU A 181 10.31 -6.22 -4.69
C LEU A 181 11.76 -6.10 -5.19
N TRP A 182 12.40 -7.22 -5.52
CA TRP A 182 13.72 -7.25 -6.13
C TRP A 182 13.78 -6.47 -7.44
N HIS A 183 12.85 -6.74 -8.36
CA HIS A 183 12.82 -6.07 -9.66
C HIS A 183 12.58 -4.56 -9.54
N TYR A 184 11.73 -4.13 -8.61
CA TYR A 184 11.50 -2.71 -8.36
C TYR A 184 12.71 -2.02 -7.74
N LEU A 185 13.39 -2.66 -6.80
CA LEU A 185 14.65 -2.15 -6.23
C LEU A 185 15.67 -1.85 -7.34
N LEU A 186 15.92 -2.84 -8.22
CA LEU A 186 16.87 -2.70 -9.33
C LEU A 186 16.47 -1.60 -10.32
N LYS A 187 15.17 -1.41 -10.56
CA LYS A 187 14.67 -0.32 -11.42
C LYS A 187 14.90 1.03 -10.77
N VAL A 188 14.67 1.17 -9.47
CA VAL A 188 14.83 2.42 -8.72
C VAL A 188 16.29 2.83 -8.60
N GLU A 189 17.20 1.89 -8.33
CA GLU A 189 18.64 2.12 -8.28
C GLU A 189 19.20 2.76 -9.56
N LYS A 190 18.70 2.35 -10.72
CA LYS A 190 19.08 2.89 -12.05
C LYS A 190 18.57 4.31 -12.31
N ARG A 191 17.61 4.79 -11.53
CA ARG A 191 17.01 6.13 -11.67
C ARG A 191 17.80 7.20 -10.89
N PHE A 192 18.84 6.84 -10.16
CA PHE A 192 19.80 7.82 -9.61
C PHE A 192 20.89 8.15 -10.65
N LYS A 193 21.48 9.36 -10.54
CA LYS A 193 22.60 9.82 -11.38
C LYS A 193 23.78 10.26 -10.49
N PRO A 194 24.88 9.49 -10.42
CA PRO A 194 25.07 8.16 -11.01
C PRO A 194 24.16 7.10 -10.36
N PRO A 195 23.91 5.95 -11.03
CA PRO A 195 23.18 4.85 -10.43
C PRO A 195 23.80 4.44 -9.09
N VAL A 196 22.94 4.06 -8.14
CA VAL A 196 23.36 3.63 -6.80
C VAL A 196 23.11 2.14 -6.63
N GLU A 197 23.77 1.55 -5.66
CA GLU A 197 23.47 0.20 -5.19
C GLU A 197 23.09 0.25 -3.70
N PHE A 198 21.97 -0.35 -3.37
CA PHE A 198 21.46 -0.53 -2.01
C PHE A 198 21.85 -1.92 -1.51
N SER A 199 23.15 -2.16 -1.34
CA SER A 199 23.72 -3.50 -1.10
C SER A 199 23.10 -4.19 0.12
N LYS A 200 22.80 -3.43 1.19
CA LYS A 200 22.15 -3.98 2.40
C LYS A 200 20.76 -4.53 2.10
N THR A 201 19.95 -3.77 1.37
CA THR A 201 18.60 -4.17 0.98
C THR A 201 18.63 -5.35 0.00
N ARG A 202 19.56 -5.32 -0.97
CA ARG A 202 19.75 -6.44 -1.89
C ARG A 202 20.11 -7.73 -1.15
N GLN A 203 21.05 -7.67 -0.22
CA GLN A 203 21.45 -8.84 0.57
C GLN A 203 20.26 -9.44 1.32
N MET A 204 19.47 -8.61 2.00
CA MET A 204 18.28 -9.07 2.73
C MET A 204 17.28 -9.76 1.81
N ILE A 205 16.96 -9.17 0.65
CA ILE A 205 16.03 -9.81 -0.30
C ILE A 205 16.59 -11.14 -0.81
N ALA A 206 17.89 -11.21 -1.12
CA ALA A 206 18.53 -12.45 -1.56
C ALA A 206 18.43 -13.54 -0.47
N GLU A 207 18.66 -13.21 0.80
CA GLU A 207 18.51 -14.13 1.92
C GLU A 207 17.07 -14.65 2.04
N ILE A 208 16.06 -13.82 1.84
CA ILE A 208 14.65 -14.25 1.82
C ILE A 208 14.41 -15.26 0.69
N LYS A 209 14.90 -14.98 -0.53
CA LYS A 209 14.75 -15.87 -1.69
C LYS A 209 15.42 -17.22 -1.47
N ASP A 210 16.59 -17.22 -0.85
CA ASP A 210 17.30 -18.44 -0.48
C ASP A 210 16.54 -19.26 0.57
N LYS A 211 15.91 -18.61 1.55
CA LYS A 211 15.06 -19.28 2.55
C LYS A 211 13.85 -19.95 1.88
N ILE A 212 13.11 -19.21 1.05
CA ILE A 212 11.95 -19.73 0.30
C ILE A 212 12.35 -20.94 -0.55
N SER A 213 13.47 -20.86 -1.27
CA SER A 213 13.95 -21.92 -2.15
C SER A 213 14.37 -23.20 -1.41
N LYS A 214 14.77 -23.09 -0.13
CA LYS A 214 15.13 -24.23 0.71
C LYS A 214 13.91 -24.93 1.30
N GLU A 215 12.86 -24.18 1.63
CA GLU A 215 11.62 -24.74 2.18
C GLU A 215 10.68 -25.31 1.12
N SER A 216 10.85 -24.93 -0.15
CA SER A 216 10.02 -25.41 -1.27
C SER A 216 10.52 -26.74 -1.88
N LYS A 217 11.49 -27.41 -1.25
CA LYS A 217 12.08 -28.69 -1.68
C LYS A 217 11.67 -29.81 -0.74
#